data_AF-A0A2T1M3P1-F1
#
_entry.id   AF-A0A2T1M3P1-F1
#
_cell.length_a   1.000
_cell.length_b   1.000
_cell.length_c   1.000
_cell.angle_alpha   90.00
_cell.angle_beta   90.00
_cell.angle_gamma   90.00
#
_symmetry.space_group_name_H-M   'P 1'
#
loop_
_entity.id
_entity.type
_entity.pdbx_description
1 polymer ?
#
loop_
_entity_poly.entity_id
_entity_poly.type
_entity_poly.pdbx_seq_one_letter_code
_entity_poly.pdbx_strand_id
1 'polypeptide(L)'
;MNKMGINAEKYILQIFDLNQEIETLKDDQEDLKILLETITEHSTDLENEIYEKNQIMIKYLQQVEIITTAAAAVEAGTFEINSLDEISQRTDELGQLSRVFQNMVIQIKVREENLRKQVAELKIEIDQKKQARQVAEIIQTDSFQSLKHKLQKLKQIKNDTKHFA
;
A
#
# COMPACT_ATOMS: atom_id res chain seq x y z
N MET A 1 -24.52 -7.09 96.42
CA MET A 1 -24.33 -6.32 95.17
C MET A 1 -25.55 -6.53 94.28
N ASN A 2 -26.21 -5.45 93.86
CA ASN A 2 -27.51 -5.49 93.20
C ASN A 2 -27.35 -5.90 91.72
N LYS A 3 -27.94 -7.03 91.30
CA LYS A 3 -27.91 -7.53 89.91
C LYS A 3 -28.38 -6.49 88.88
N MET A 4 -29.22 -5.54 89.30
CA MET A 4 -29.74 -4.48 88.46
C MET A 4 -28.68 -3.41 88.10
N GLY A 5 -27.73 -3.13 89.01
CA GLY A 5 -26.63 -2.19 88.76
C GLY A 5 -25.55 -2.77 87.83
N ILE A 6 -25.24 -4.06 87.97
CA ILE A 6 -24.28 -4.78 87.11
C ILE A 6 -24.79 -4.84 85.66
N ASN A 7 -26.10 -4.98 85.46
CA ASN A 7 -26.67 -5.02 84.11
C ASN A 7 -26.66 -3.64 83.44
N ALA A 8 -26.91 -2.57 84.22
CA ALA A 8 -26.83 -1.20 83.72
C ALA A 8 -25.40 -0.83 83.29
N GLU A 9 -24.37 -1.17 84.08
CA GLU A 9 -22.97 -0.96 83.71
C GLU A 9 -22.57 -1.72 82.44
N LYS A 10 -23.06 -2.96 82.28
CA LYS A 10 -22.83 -3.75 81.07
C LYS A 10 -23.43 -3.08 79.82
N TYR A 11 -24.67 -2.59 79.91
CA TYR A 11 -25.30 -1.89 78.79
C TYR A 11 -24.60 -0.57 78.48
N ILE A 12 -24.10 0.15 79.49
CA ILE A 12 -23.33 1.38 79.29
C ILE A 12 -22.02 1.11 78.55
N LEU A 13 -21.27 0.07 78.94
CA LEU A 13 -20.05 -0.34 78.23
C LEU A 13 -20.36 -0.73 76.77
N GLN A 14 -21.42 -1.50 76.54
CA GLN A 14 -21.82 -1.88 75.19
C GLN A 14 -22.25 -0.69 74.32
N ILE A 15 -22.94 0.30 74.90
CA ILE A 15 -23.29 1.55 74.21
C ILE A 15 -22.02 2.36 73.88
N PHE A 16 -21.04 2.38 74.79
CA PHE A 16 -19.76 3.04 74.54
C PHE A 16 -19.01 2.40 73.38
N ASP A 17 -18.88 1.06 73.38
CA ASP A 17 -18.20 0.32 72.32
C ASP A 17 -18.90 0.50 70.96
N LEU A 18 -20.25 0.42 70.93
CA LEU A 18 -21.04 0.65 69.71
C LEU A 18 -20.88 2.08 69.18
N ASN A 19 -20.83 3.09 70.06
CA ASN A 19 -20.61 4.47 69.63
C ASN A 19 -19.20 4.63 69.04
N GLN A 20 -18.19 3.97 69.61
CA GLN A 20 -16.84 3.99 69.06
C GLN A 20 -16.79 3.34 67.68
N GLU A 21 -17.43 2.18 67.51
CA GLU A 21 -17.53 1.48 66.22
C GLU A 21 -18.27 2.31 65.17
N ILE A 22 -19.35 2.99 65.56
CA ILE A 22 -20.10 3.90 64.66
C ILE A 22 -19.22 5.06 64.19
N GLU A 23 -18.42 5.66 65.07
CA GLU A 23 -17.50 6.73 64.65
C GLU A 23 -16.44 6.22 63.67
N THR A 24 -15.84 5.04 63.92
CA THR A 24 -14.90 4.44 62.97
C THR A 24 -15.54 4.13 61.62
N LEU A 25 -16.77 3.63 61.61
CA LEU A 25 -17.49 3.32 60.37
C LEU A 25 -17.86 4.58 59.58
N LYS A 26 -18.08 5.72 60.25
CA LYS A 26 -18.30 7.00 59.57
C LYS A 26 -17.04 7.50 58.89
N ASP A 27 -15.90 7.38 59.57
CA ASP A 27 -14.60 7.75 59.00
C ASP A 27 -14.30 6.88 57.77
N ASP A 28 -14.45 5.55 57.89
CA ASP A 28 -14.29 4.61 56.77
C ASP A 28 -15.27 4.91 55.60
N GLN A 29 -16.51 5.32 55.90
CA GLN A 29 -17.49 5.70 54.88
C GLN A 29 -17.07 6.95 54.12
N GLU A 30 -16.51 7.95 54.80
CA GLU A 30 -16.04 9.19 54.16
C GLU A 30 -14.82 8.92 53.28
N ASP A 31 -13.88 8.10 53.75
CA ASP A 31 -12.72 7.66 52.95
C ASP A 31 -13.16 6.90 51.70
N LEU A 32 -14.14 6.00 51.82
CA LEU A 32 -14.68 5.25 50.69
C LEU A 32 -15.36 6.17 49.67
N LYS A 33 -16.03 7.23 50.12
CA LYS A 33 -16.68 8.20 49.24
C LYS A 33 -15.66 8.99 48.42
N ILE A 34 -14.57 9.43 49.05
CA ILE A 34 -13.46 10.12 48.37
C ILE A 34 -12.83 9.19 47.33
N LEU A 35 -12.60 7.92 47.69
CA LEU A 35 -12.05 6.92 46.78
C LEU A 35 -12.98 6.69 45.57
N LEU A 36 -14.29 6.58 45.82
CA LEU A 36 -15.28 6.40 44.76
C LEU A 36 -15.29 7.60 43.81
N GLU A 37 -15.30 8.83 44.33
CA GLU A 37 -15.23 10.05 43.54
C GLU A 37 -14.00 10.05 42.64
N THR A 38 -12.82 9.79 43.22
CA THR A 38 -11.54 9.72 42.51
C THR A 38 -11.55 8.66 41.41
N ILE A 39 -12.08 7.46 41.69
CA ILE A 39 -12.17 6.37 40.72
C ILE A 39 -13.12 6.73 39.57
N THR A 40 -14.26 7.34 39.87
CA THR A 40 -15.23 7.72 38.84
C THR A 40 -14.70 8.82 37.93
N GLU A 41 -14.00 9.80 38.49
CA GLU A 41 -13.30 10.84 37.71
C GLU A 41 -12.26 10.19 36.79
N HIS A 42 -11.37 9.37 37.35
CA HIS A 42 -10.34 8.70 36.56
C HIS A 42 -10.89 7.76 35.48
N SER A 43 -11.97 7.02 35.78
CA SER A 43 -12.64 6.16 34.78
C SER A 43 -13.19 6.98 33.62
N THR A 44 -13.79 8.13 33.90
CA THR A 44 -14.31 9.03 32.87
C THR A 44 -13.19 9.58 31.99
N ASP A 45 -12.08 10.00 32.60
CA ASP A 45 -10.91 10.49 31.86
C ASP A 45 -10.31 9.41 30.96
N LEU A 46 -10.17 8.18 31.49
CA LEU A 46 -9.64 7.06 30.75
C LEU A 46 -10.56 6.67 29.58
N GLU A 47 -11.88 6.66 29.79
CA GLU A 47 -12.85 6.41 28.72
C GLU A 47 -12.73 7.44 27.59
N ASN A 48 -12.56 8.71 27.94
CA ASN A 48 -12.35 9.78 26.97
C ASN A 48 -11.02 9.59 26.20
N GLU A 49 -9.92 9.29 26.90
CA GLU A 49 -8.62 9.03 26.26
C GLU A 49 -8.67 7.84 25.29
N ILE A 50 -9.34 6.76 25.70
CA ILE A 50 -9.54 5.57 24.86
C ILE A 50 -10.35 5.95 23.61
N TYR A 51 -11.42 6.74 23.78
CA TYR A 51 -12.23 7.18 22.65
C TYR A 51 -11.41 7.99 21.64
N GLU A 52 -10.62 8.96 22.11
CA GLU A 52 -9.75 9.78 21.26
C GLU A 52 -8.71 8.93 20.51
N LYS A 53 -8.02 8.02 21.21
CA LYS A 53 -7.05 7.12 20.60
C LYS A 53 -7.69 6.22 19.55
N ASN A 54 -8.90 5.71 19.82
CA ASN A 54 -9.64 4.91 18.84
C ASN A 54 -9.98 5.72 17.58
N GLN A 55 -10.34 7.00 17.71
CA GLN A 55 -10.57 7.86 16.53
C GLN A 55 -9.31 8.06 15.70
N ILE A 56 -8.15 8.26 16.36
CA ILE A 56 -6.86 8.37 15.67
C ILE A 56 -6.53 7.06 14.94
N MET A 57 -6.73 5.92 15.62
CA MET A 57 -6.47 4.60 15.04
C MET A 57 -7.36 4.31 13.83
N ILE A 58 -8.65 4.67 13.88
CA ILE A 58 -9.57 4.51 12.73
C ILE A 58 -9.06 5.30 11.53
N LYS A 59 -8.64 6.57 11.74
CA LYS A 59 -8.06 7.39 10.67
C LYS A 59 -6.81 6.73 10.10
N TYR A 60 -5.94 6.17 10.94
CA TYR A 60 -4.75 5.47 10.47
C TYR A 60 -5.10 4.24 9.61
N LEU A 61 -6.08 3.43 10.03
CA LEU A 61 -6.53 2.25 9.27
C LEU A 61 -7.10 2.62 7.90
N GLN A 62 -7.87 3.73 7.81
CA GLN A 62 -8.36 4.25 6.53
C GLN A 62 -7.22 4.62 5.58
N GLN A 63 -6.13 5.19 6.09
CA GLN A 63 -4.96 5.53 5.26
C GLN A 63 -4.23 4.29 4.76
N VAL A 64 -4.15 3.25 5.61
CA VAL A 64 -3.60 1.94 5.19
C VAL A 64 -4.43 1.34 4.07
N GLU A 65 -5.77 1.41 4.14
CA GLU A 65 -6.67 0.92 3.08
C GLU A 65 -6.38 1.60 1.73
N ILE A 66 -6.15 2.92 1.71
CA ILE A 66 -5.79 3.66 0.50
C ILE A 66 -4.48 3.15 -0.10
N ILE A 67 -3.45 2.95 0.72
CA ILE A 67 -2.16 2.40 0.26
C ILE A 67 -2.32 0.97 -0.28
N THR A 68 -3.13 0.13 0.37
CA THR A 68 -3.39 -1.24 -0.12
C THR A 68 -4.16 -1.25 -1.44
N THR A 69 -5.11 -0.33 -1.61
CA THR A 69 -5.85 -0.16 -2.88
C THR A 69 -4.92 0.33 -3.98
N ALA A 70 -4.02 1.26 -3.67
CA ALA A 70 -2.98 1.70 -4.59
C ALA A 70 -2.07 0.54 -5.03
N ALA A 71 -1.64 -0.31 -4.11
CA ALA A 71 -0.85 -1.50 -4.46
C ALA A 71 -1.60 -2.45 -5.41
N ALA A 72 -2.88 -2.73 -5.14
CA ALA A 72 -3.72 -3.53 -6.03
C ALA A 72 -3.88 -2.89 -7.42
N ALA A 73 -4.02 -1.57 -7.50
CA ALA A 73 -4.08 -0.85 -8.78
C ALA A 73 -2.76 -0.92 -9.56
N VAL A 74 -1.61 -0.98 -8.88
CA VAL A 74 -0.30 -1.18 -9.52
C VAL A 74 -0.24 -2.57 -10.15
N GLU A 75 -0.66 -3.61 -9.42
CA GLU A 75 -0.70 -4.98 -9.94
C GLU A 75 -1.65 -5.12 -11.14
N ALA A 76 -2.79 -4.41 -11.12
CA ALA A 76 -3.74 -4.38 -12.22
C ALA A 76 -3.31 -3.46 -13.40
N GLY A 77 -2.24 -2.68 -13.25
CA GLY A 77 -1.79 -1.72 -14.25
C GLY A 77 -2.68 -0.48 -14.41
N THR A 78 -3.59 -0.22 -13.46
CA THR A 78 -4.53 0.92 -13.47
C THR A 78 -4.11 2.06 -12.53
N PHE A 79 -2.94 1.95 -11.89
CA PHE A 79 -2.48 2.92 -10.91
C PHE A 79 -2.24 4.33 -11.50
N GLU A 80 -2.86 5.30 -10.84
CA GLU A 80 -2.64 6.73 -11.07
C GLU A 80 -1.66 7.30 -10.06
N ILE A 81 -0.62 7.98 -10.53
CA ILE A 81 0.47 8.42 -9.66
C ILE A 81 0.03 9.45 -8.62
N ASN A 82 -0.92 10.30 -8.99
CA ASN A 82 -1.46 11.37 -8.14
C ASN A 82 -2.41 10.82 -7.05
N SER A 83 -2.81 9.55 -7.13
CA SER A 83 -3.76 8.95 -6.16
C SER A 83 -3.23 8.90 -4.72
N LEU A 84 -1.91 9.00 -4.55
CA LEU A 84 -1.25 9.00 -3.24
C LEU A 84 -0.67 10.37 -2.84
N ASP A 85 -0.94 11.45 -3.59
CA ASP A 85 -0.32 12.76 -3.35
C ASP A 85 -0.61 13.29 -1.95
N GLU A 86 -1.85 13.13 -1.46
CA GLU A 86 -2.23 13.58 -0.11
C GLU A 86 -1.46 12.83 0.99
N ILE A 87 -1.37 11.50 0.88
CA ILE A 87 -0.67 10.67 1.86
C ILE A 87 0.85 10.91 1.78
N SER A 88 1.37 11.14 0.59
CA SER A 88 2.80 11.41 0.34
C SER A 88 3.30 12.69 1.01
N GLN A 89 2.42 13.59 1.45
CA GLN A 89 2.80 14.80 2.20
C GLN A 89 3.03 14.53 3.68
N ARG A 90 2.57 13.39 4.20
CA ARG A 90 2.77 13.03 5.61
C ARG A 90 4.25 12.82 5.93
N THR A 91 4.64 13.17 7.15
CA THR A 91 6.02 13.02 7.62
C THR A 91 6.29 11.68 8.30
N ASP A 92 5.28 10.81 8.40
CA ASP A 92 5.36 9.51 9.05
C ASP A 92 5.65 8.36 8.06
N GLU A 93 5.62 7.13 8.56
CA GLU A 93 5.91 5.91 7.83
C GLU A 93 4.95 5.71 6.65
N LEU A 94 3.68 6.09 6.80
CA LEU A 94 2.70 6.01 5.71
C LEU A 94 3.06 6.96 4.58
N GLY A 95 3.43 8.20 4.90
CA GLY A 95 3.90 9.14 3.88
C GLY A 95 5.19 8.69 3.20
N GLN A 96 6.13 8.11 3.96
CA GLN A 96 7.34 7.53 3.38
C GLN A 96 7.01 6.39 2.43
N LEU A 97 6.11 5.49 2.83
CA LEU A 97 5.68 4.37 2.03
C LEU A 97 5.01 4.83 0.73
N SER A 98 4.11 5.83 0.80
CA SER A 98 3.47 6.42 -0.39
C SER A 98 4.48 6.97 -1.39
N ARG A 99 5.48 7.73 -0.93
CA ARG A 99 6.56 8.26 -1.80
C ARG A 99 7.37 7.14 -2.45
N VAL A 100 7.69 6.09 -1.71
CA VAL A 100 8.40 4.92 -2.24
C VAL A 100 7.56 4.20 -3.30
N PHE A 101 6.26 4.00 -3.06
CA PHE A 101 5.34 3.40 -4.03
C PHE A 101 5.23 4.23 -5.32
N GLN A 102 5.04 5.54 -5.22
CA GLN A 102 5.00 6.44 -6.38
C GLN A 102 6.29 6.32 -7.21
N ASN A 103 7.45 6.38 -6.55
CA ASN A 103 8.76 6.22 -7.20
C ASN A 103 8.91 4.87 -7.89
N MET A 104 8.47 3.80 -7.24
CA MET A 104 8.51 2.45 -7.80
C MET A 104 7.68 2.37 -9.09
N VAL A 105 6.48 2.95 -9.12
CA VAL A 105 5.62 2.91 -10.30
C VAL A 105 6.22 3.71 -11.46
N ILE A 106 6.83 4.88 -11.20
CA ILE A 106 7.57 5.62 -12.24
C ILE A 106 8.64 4.71 -12.87
N GLN A 107 9.43 4.03 -12.04
CA GLN A 107 10.49 3.14 -12.52
C GLN A 107 9.92 1.97 -13.34
N ILE A 108 8.80 1.38 -12.92
CA ILE A 108 8.12 0.32 -13.66
C ILE A 108 7.69 0.84 -15.05
N LYS A 109 7.03 2.00 -15.11
CA LYS A 109 6.59 2.60 -16.40
C LYS A 109 7.77 2.85 -17.34
N VAL A 110 8.87 3.42 -16.84
CA VAL A 110 10.09 3.65 -17.63
C VAL A 110 10.67 2.34 -18.15
N ARG A 111 10.74 1.30 -17.30
CA ARG A 111 11.24 -0.03 -17.72
C ARG A 111 10.33 -0.66 -18.77
N GLU A 112 9.02 -0.55 -18.59
CA GLU A 112 8.04 -1.09 -19.54
C GLU A 112 8.14 -0.40 -20.91
N GLU A 113 8.24 0.92 -20.95
CA GLU A 113 8.45 1.68 -22.19
C GLU A 113 9.74 1.28 -22.90
N ASN A 114 10.84 1.13 -22.15
CA ASN A 114 12.12 0.69 -22.72
C ASN A 114 12.05 -0.73 -23.27
N LEU A 115 11.38 -1.65 -22.58
CA LEU A 115 11.15 -3.01 -23.07
C LEU A 115 10.29 -3.02 -24.33
N ARG A 116 9.22 -2.21 -24.39
CA ARG A 116 8.37 -2.08 -25.58
C ARG A 116 9.18 -1.61 -26.79
N LYS A 117 10.09 -0.64 -26.62
CA LYS A 117 11.00 -0.17 -27.68
C LYS A 117 11.93 -1.28 -28.16
N GLN A 118 12.60 -1.98 -27.25
CA GLN A 118 13.50 -3.08 -27.59
C GLN A 118 12.78 -4.20 -28.35
N VAL A 119 11.55 -4.55 -27.93
CA VAL A 119 10.73 -5.55 -28.63
C VAL A 119 10.37 -5.09 -30.05
N ALA A 120 10.06 -3.81 -30.25
CA ALA A 120 9.75 -3.27 -31.57
C ALA A 120 10.98 -3.30 -32.50
N GLU A 121 12.15 -2.90 -32.00
CA GLU A 121 13.42 -2.96 -32.74
C GLU A 121 13.78 -4.39 -33.14
N LEU A 122 13.67 -5.34 -32.21
CA LEU A 122 13.91 -6.76 -32.49
C LEU A 122 12.97 -7.31 -33.56
N LYS A 123 11.69 -6.93 -33.56
CA LYS A 123 10.75 -7.33 -34.61
C LYS A 123 11.18 -6.83 -35.99
N ILE A 124 11.61 -5.57 -36.09
CA ILE A 124 12.11 -4.97 -37.34
C ILE A 124 13.35 -5.74 -37.83
N GLU A 125 14.30 -6.02 -36.94
CA GLU A 125 15.51 -6.75 -37.29
C GLU A 125 15.20 -8.16 -37.81
N ILE A 126 14.27 -8.86 -37.16
CA ILE A 126 13.81 -10.20 -37.57
C ILE A 126 13.17 -10.14 -38.96
N ASP A 127 12.29 -9.17 -39.21
CA ASP A 127 11.60 -9.02 -40.50
C ASP A 127 12.59 -8.71 -41.63
N GLN A 128 13.56 -7.82 -41.39
CA GLN A 128 14.62 -7.51 -42.35
C GLN A 128 15.47 -8.75 -42.67
N LYS A 129 15.88 -9.52 -41.65
CA LYS A 129 16.64 -10.77 -41.85
C LYS A 129 15.82 -11.79 -42.64
N LYS A 130 14.51 -11.89 -42.40
CA LYS A 130 13.62 -12.79 -43.14
C LYS A 130 13.50 -12.38 -44.60
N GLN A 131 13.29 -11.09 -44.88
CA GLN A 131 13.24 -10.57 -46.25
C GLN A 131 14.56 -10.79 -46.99
N ALA A 132 15.70 -10.52 -46.35
CA ALA A 132 17.01 -10.75 -46.96
C ALA A 132 17.23 -12.23 -47.33
N ARG A 133 16.81 -13.16 -46.47
CA ARG A 133 16.85 -14.61 -46.77
C ARG A 133 15.96 -14.97 -47.96
N GLN A 134 14.73 -14.48 -48.00
CA GLN A 134 13.81 -14.73 -49.11
C GLN A 134 14.34 -14.19 -50.44
N VAL A 135 14.92 -12.98 -50.44
CA VAL A 135 15.54 -12.41 -51.64
C VAL A 135 16.74 -13.24 -52.09
N ALA A 136 17.59 -13.68 -51.16
CA ALA A 136 18.72 -14.55 -51.48
C ALA A 136 18.26 -15.88 -52.09
N GLU A 137 17.20 -16.49 -51.54
CA GLU A 137 16.60 -17.72 -52.07
C GLU A 137 16.06 -17.51 -53.49
N ILE A 138 15.32 -16.43 -53.76
CA ILE A 138 14.81 -16.09 -55.11
C ILE A 138 15.95 -15.91 -56.11
N ILE A 139 17.02 -15.21 -55.74
CA ILE A 139 18.20 -15.01 -56.61
C ILE A 139 18.88 -16.34 -56.95
N GLN A 140 18.84 -17.31 -56.03
CA GLN A 140 19.39 -18.65 -56.22
C GLN A 140 18.47 -19.58 -57.03
N THR A 141 17.21 -19.20 -57.29
CA THR A 141 16.33 -20.00 -58.14
C THR A 141 16.73 -19.93 -59.62
N ASP A 142 16.54 -21.05 -60.32
CA ASP A 142 16.82 -21.19 -61.76
C ASP A 142 16.03 -20.19 -62.63
N SER A 143 14.83 -19.80 -62.17
CA SER A 143 13.99 -18.81 -62.87
C SER A 143 14.66 -17.43 -62.98
N PHE A 144 15.27 -16.94 -61.90
CA PHE A 144 15.92 -15.62 -61.90
C PHE A 144 17.23 -15.63 -62.71
N GLN A 145 18.01 -16.71 -62.61
CA GLN A 145 19.22 -16.91 -63.42
C GLN A 145 18.90 -16.99 -64.92
N SER A 146 17.82 -17.70 -65.27
CA SER A 146 17.34 -17.82 -66.65
C SER A 146 16.89 -16.46 -67.22
N LEU A 147 16.19 -15.65 -66.41
CA LEU A 147 15.76 -14.31 -66.80
C LEU A 147 16.96 -13.38 -67.03
N LYS A 148 17.96 -13.43 -66.14
CA LYS A 148 19.22 -12.68 -66.28
C LYS A 148 19.94 -13.04 -67.58
N HIS A 149 20.05 -14.33 -67.91
CA HIS A 149 20.64 -14.78 -69.16
C HIS A 149 19.88 -14.30 -70.40
N LYS A 150 18.53 -14.34 -70.38
CA LYS A 150 17.71 -13.80 -71.48
C LYS A 150 17.93 -12.30 -71.70
N LEU A 151 17.97 -11.50 -70.63
CA LEU A 151 18.23 -10.06 -70.71
C LEU A 151 19.64 -9.74 -71.23
N GLN A 152 20.65 -10.53 -70.87
CA GLN A 152 22.01 -10.37 -71.40
C GLN A 152 22.08 -10.65 -72.89
N LYS A 153 21.45 -11.73 -73.37
CA LYS A 153 21.35 -12.04 -74.80
C LYS A 153 20.68 -10.90 -75.58
N LEU A 154 19.58 -10.35 -75.06
CA LEU A 154 18.88 -9.22 -75.69
C LEU A 154 19.75 -7.95 -75.75
N LYS A 155 20.57 -7.68 -74.73
CA LYS A 155 21.50 -6.55 -74.73
C LYS A 155 22.65 -6.72 -75.74
N GLN A 156 23.20 -7.92 -75.87
CA GLN A 156 24.22 -8.23 -76.89
C GLN A 156 23.67 -8.01 -78.29
N ILE A 157 22.50 -8.59 -78.59
CA ILE A 157 21.83 -8.41 -79.89
C ILE A 157 21.63 -6.91 -80.20
N LYS A 158 21.18 -6.12 -79.23
CA LYS A 158 20.96 -4.68 -79.41
C LYS A 158 22.25 -3.87 -79.61
N ASN A 159 23.37 -4.29 -79.03
CA ASN A 159 24.67 -3.64 -79.22
C ASN A 159 25.30 -4.01 -80.57
N ASP A 160 25.14 -5.27 -81.00
CA ASP A 160 25.59 -5.72 -82.32
C ASP A 160 24.82 -4.98 -83.41
N THR A 161 23.50 -4.77 -83.25
CA THR A 161 22.69 -4.03 -84.23
C THR A 161 23.07 -2.54 -84.35
N LYS A 162 23.70 -1.94 -83.33
CA LYS A 162 24.21 -0.56 -83.37
C LYS A 162 25.58 -0.41 -84.03
N HIS A 163 26.28 -1.52 -84.30
CA HIS A 163 27.56 -1.51 -85.00
C HIS A 163 27.43 -1.69 -86.53
N PHE A 164 26.21 -1.97 -87.00
CA PHE A 164 25.87 -2.17 -88.42
C PHE A 164 24.96 -1.08 -89.01
N ALA A 165 24.83 0.07 -88.34
CA ALA A 165 24.15 1.27 -88.84
C ALA A 165 25.10 2.47 -88.73
#